data_AF-A0A290N2D5-F1
#
_entry.id   AF-A0A290N2D5-F1
#
_cell.length_a   1.000
_cell.length_b   1.000
_cell.length_c   1.000
_cell.angle_alpha   90.00
_cell.angle_beta   90.00
_cell.angle_gamma   90.00
#
_symmetry.space_group_name_H-M   'P 1'
#
loop_
_entity.id
_entity.type
_entity.pdbx_description
1 polymer ?
#
loop_
_entity_poly.entity_id
_entity_poly.type
_entity_poly.pdbx_seq_one_letter_code
_entity_poly.pdbx_strand_id
1 'polypeptide(L)'
;MSAAAILMSPAATQRALPETEIVVRSPIGDVRVWIDGDGLVRTSITADQTANDAAAGAVRDLGVLVERAQVAVRGLVTALGPQVRGAGLMTWLRARCDTSNPHARTPATVLFNDYVAFIESEGGQIMSRRAFGDALSSQGLPPAGKNAAGLKYRGGVVLKAQLEETSQ
;
A
#
# COMPACT_ATOMS: atom_id res chain seq x y z
N MET A 1 -35.52 38.01 -10.57
CA MET A 1 -35.65 36.60 -10.15
C MET A 1 -34.59 35.80 -10.90
N SER A 2 -33.41 35.61 -10.30
CA SER A 2 -32.32 34.84 -10.93
C SER A 2 -32.27 33.45 -10.33
N ALA A 3 -32.49 32.45 -11.17
CA ALA A 3 -32.28 31.04 -10.85
C ALA A 3 -30.78 30.75 -10.85
N ALA A 4 -30.22 30.44 -9.68
CA ALA A 4 -28.87 29.91 -9.56
C ALA A 4 -28.88 28.43 -9.93
N ALA A 5 -28.22 28.07 -11.04
CA ALA A 5 -28.00 26.70 -11.43
C ALA A 5 -27.09 26.01 -10.43
N ILE A 6 -27.64 25.03 -9.70
CA ILE A 6 -26.88 24.09 -8.87
C ILE A 6 -26.13 23.16 -9.82
N LEU A 7 -24.84 23.41 -10.02
CA LEU A 7 -23.93 22.46 -10.66
C LEU A 7 -23.79 21.24 -9.74
N MET A 8 -24.58 20.21 -10.04
CA MET A 8 -24.38 18.86 -9.49
C MET A 8 -22.99 18.37 -9.89
N SER A 9 -22.09 18.26 -8.92
CA SER A 9 -20.81 17.56 -9.10
C SER A 9 -21.09 16.08 -9.40
N PRO A 10 -20.43 15.48 -10.41
CA PRO A 10 -20.64 14.08 -10.74
C PRO A 10 -20.12 13.17 -9.63
N ALA A 11 -20.87 12.09 -9.43
CA ALA A 11 -20.68 10.99 -8.49
C ALA A 11 -19.24 10.83 -7.97
N ALA A 12 -19.08 11.05 -6.66
CA ALA A 12 -17.93 10.55 -5.92
C ALA A 12 -17.88 9.03 -6.11
N THR A 13 -16.99 8.58 -6.99
CA THR A 13 -16.56 7.19 -7.03
C THR A 13 -16.13 6.87 -5.61
N GLN A 14 -16.84 5.94 -4.96
CA GLN A 14 -16.55 5.43 -3.62
C GLN A 14 -15.22 4.68 -3.70
N ARG A 15 -14.11 5.43 -3.81
CA ARG A 15 -12.75 4.91 -3.84
C ARG A 15 -12.42 4.43 -2.44
N ALA A 16 -11.69 3.32 -2.38
CA ALA A 16 -11.20 2.72 -1.15
C ALA A 16 -10.67 3.80 -0.21
N LEU A 17 -11.08 3.73 1.05
CA LEU A 17 -10.61 4.66 2.08
C LEU A 17 -9.08 4.56 2.15
N PRO A 18 -8.38 5.70 2.22
CA PRO A 18 -6.92 5.71 2.33
C PRO A 18 -6.50 4.98 3.60
N GLU A 19 -5.36 4.28 3.54
CA GLU A 19 -4.83 3.52 4.68
C GLU A 19 -4.40 4.46 5.81
N THR A 20 -4.00 5.69 5.49
CA THR A 20 -3.69 6.71 6.47
C THR A 20 -4.12 8.10 5.98
N GLU A 21 -4.85 8.84 6.84
CA GLU A 21 -5.14 10.26 6.66
C GLU A 21 -4.44 11.07 7.77
N ILE A 22 -3.67 12.07 7.36
CA ILE A 22 -3.05 13.06 8.25
C ILE A 22 -3.75 14.40 7.99
N VAL A 23 -4.37 14.96 9.02
CA VAL A 23 -5.05 16.25 8.94
C VAL A 23 -4.33 17.27 9.81
N VAL A 24 -3.82 18.34 9.20
CA VAL A 24 -3.26 19.50 9.89
C VAL A 24 -4.29 20.63 9.81
N ARG A 25 -4.88 20.99 10.96
CA ARG A 25 -5.86 22.07 11.04
C ARG A 25 -5.21 23.36 11.50
N SER A 26 -5.63 24.48 10.91
CA SER A 26 -5.17 25.81 11.29
C SER A 26 -6.32 26.82 11.25
N PRO A 27 -6.19 27.99 11.89
CA PRO A 27 -7.22 29.05 11.83
C PRO A 27 -7.53 29.56 10.41
N ILE A 28 -6.64 29.30 9.45
CA ILE A 28 -6.75 29.75 8.05
C ILE A 28 -7.23 28.64 7.11
N GLY A 29 -7.40 27.41 7.62
CA GLY A 29 -7.80 26.27 6.82
C GLY A 29 -7.18 24.94 7.26
N ASP A 30 -7.49 23.90 6.49
CA ASP A 30 -7.05 22.53 6.72
C ASP A 30 -6.16 22.03 5.58
N VAL A 31 -5.08 21.33 5.94
CA VAL A 31 -4.28 20.51 5.01
C VAL A 31 -4.56 19.05 5.33
N ARG A 32 -4.96 18.30 4.31
CA ARG A 32 -5.19 16.85 4.40
C ARG A 32 -4.18 16.13 3.52
N VAL A 33 -3.50 15.15 4.08
CA VAL A 33 -2.60 14.26 3.35
C VAL A 33 -3.16 12.84 3.48
N TRP A 34 -3.34 12.17 2.35
CA TRP A 34 -3.70 10.76 2.31
C TRP A 34 -2.53 9.96 1.78
N ILE A 35 -2.21 8.87 2.47
CA ILE A 35 -1.21 7.89 2.05
C ILE A 35 -1.97 6.61 1.77
N ASP A 36 -1.97 6.22 0.50
CA ASP A 36 -2.57 4.97 0.04
C ASP A 36 -1.57 3.80 0.24
N GLY A 37 -2.07 2.57 0.29
CA GLY A 37 -1.25 1.37 0.58
C GLY A 37 -0.21 1.01 -0.49
N ASP A 38 -0.26 1.66 -1.65
CA ASP A 38 0.74 1.63 -2.72
C ASP A 38 1.80 2.74 -2.57
N GLY A 39 1.71 3.57 -1.53
CA GLY A 39 2.59 4.71 -1.30
C GLY A 39 2.19 5.96 -2.10
N LEU A 40 1.05 5.97 -2.79
CA LEU A 40 0.54 7.17 -3.44
C LEU A 40 0.15 8.21 -2.38
N VAL A 41 0.67 9.43 -2.54
CA VAL A 41 0.39 10.55 -1.64
C VAL A 41 -0.51 11.55 -2.32
N ARG A 42 -1.66 11.81 -1.70
CA ARG A 42 -2.62 12.83 -2.13
C ARG A 42 -2.65 13.95 -1.10
N THR A 43 -2.78 15.20 -1.55
CA THR A 43 -2.88 16.35 -0.66
C THR A 43 -4.06 17.22 -1.07
N SER A 44 -4.84 17.68 -0.10
CA SER A 44 -5.87 18.70 -0.30
C SER A 44 -5.65 19.84 0.68
N ILE A 45 -5.87 21.05 0.20
CA ILE A 45 -5.86 22.26 1.00
C ILE A 45 -7.24 22.88 0.90
N THR A 46 -7.86 23.13 2.05
CA THR A 46 -9.09 23.89 2.13
C THR A 46 -8.80 25.14 2.93
N ALA A 47 -8.88 26.31 2.31
CA ALA A 47 -8.78 27.59 3.01
C ALA A 47 -10.18 28.18 3.24
N ASP A 48 -10.42 28.75 4.42
CA ASP A 48 -11.66 29.47 4.70
C ASP A 48 -11.59 30.86 4.03
N GLN A 49 -12.44 31.08 3.01
CA GLN A 49 -12.42 32.29 2.19
C GLN A 49 -13.02 33.52 2.87
N THR A 50 -13.45 33.42 4.13
CA THR A 50 -14.04 34.56 4.86
C THR A 50 -13.01 35.60 5.32
N ALA A 51 -11.72 35.35 5.15
CA ALA A 51 -10.66 36.30 5.45
C ALA A 51 -10.25 37.11 4.20
N ASN A 52 -10.05 38.41 4.42
CA ASN A 52 -9.71 39.52 3.52
C ASN A 52 -8.52 39.27 2.54
N ASP A 53 -8.08 40.23 1.72
CA ASP A 53 -6.94 40.10 0.76
C ASP A 53 -5.66 39.43 1.33
N ALA A 54 -5.45 39.49 2.65
CA ALA A 54 -4.42 38.73 3.38
C ALA A 54 -4.57 37.20 3.26
N ALA A 55 -5.78 36.67 3.16
CA ALA A 55 -6.07 35.26 2.95
C ALA A 55 -5.66 34.80 1.55
N ALA A 56 -5.80 35.64 0.52
CA ALA A 56 -5.34 35.29 -0.83
C ALA A 56 -3.81 35.10 -0.87
N GLY A 57 -3.07 35.93 -0.13
CA GLY A 57 -1.63 35.75 0.11
C GLY A 57 -1.34 34.46 0.87
N ALA A 58 -2.04 34.23 1.98
CA ALA A 58 -1.87 33.02 2.80
C ALA A 58 -2.18 31.73 2.02
N VAL A 59 -3.19 31.71 1.14
CA VAL A 59 -3.51 30.57 0.28
C VAL A 59 -2.40 30.29 -0.73
N ARG A 60 -1.78 31.32 -1.31
CA ARG A 60 -0.61 31.13 -2.19
C ARG A 60 0.56 30.55 -1.43
N ASP A 61 0.87 31.09 -0.25
CA ASP A 61 1.98 30.62 0.58
C ASP A 61 1.75 29.18 1.05
N LEU A 62 0.50 28.81 1.39
CA LEU A 62 0.09 27.44 1.67
C LEU A 62 0.24 26.51 0.45
N GLY A 63 -0.10 27.00 -0.75
CA GLY A 63 0.12 26.26 -2.00
C GLY A 63 1.59 25.92 -2.22
N VAL A 64 2.49 26.90 -2.02
CA VAL A 64 3.95 26.69 -2.11
C VAL A 64 4.45 25.73 -1.03
N LEU A 65 3.94 25.85 0.21
CA LEU A 65 4.28 24.94 1.30
C LEU A 65 3.84 23.51 1.00
N VAL A 66 2.67 23.30 0.41
CA VAL A 66 2.19 21.98 0.03
C VAL A 66 2.96 21.40 -1.13
N GLU A 67 3.31 22.19 -2.14
CA GLU A 67 4.16 21.73 -3.23
C GLU A 67 5.52 21.27 -2.68
N ARG A 68 6.13 22.07 -1.80
CA ARG A 68 7.38 21.71 -1.11
C ARG A 68 7.22 20.47 -0.23
N ALA A 69 6.11 20.35 0.49
CA ALA A 69 5.82 19.17 1.30
C ALA A 69 5.62 17.92 0.43
N GLN A 70 4.96 18.02 -0.73
CA GLN A 70 4.81 16.91 -1.67
C GLN A 70 6.14 16.49 -2.29
N VAL A 71 7.01 17.45 -2.60
CA VAL A 71 8.38 17.16 -3.07
C VAL A 71 9.19 16.47 -1.97
N ALA A 72 9.11 16.97 -0.74
CA ALA A 72 9.78 16.38 0.41
C ALA A 72 9.26 14.98 0.72
N VAL A 73 7.95 14.76 0.71
CA VAL A 73 7.33 13.45 0.92
C VAL A 73 7.68 12.49 -0.21
N ARG A 74 7.67 12.92 -1.48
CA ARG A 74 8.16 12.09 -2.59
C ARG A 74 9.63 11.72 -2.40
N GLY A 75 10.47 12.68 -2.03
CA GLY A 75 11.87 12.42 -1.69
C GLY A 75 12.02 11.45 -0.52
N LEU A 76 11.17 11.56 0.50
CA LEU A 76 11.13 10.66 1.64
C LEU A 76 10.66 9.26 1.23
N VAL A 77 9.63 9.12 0.39
CA VAL A 77 9.14 7.84 -0.14
C VAL A 77 10.19 7.20 -1.05
N THR A 78 10.93 7.96 -1.86
CA THR A 78 12.04 7.43 -2.66
C THR A 78 13.20 6.99 -1.76
N ALA A 79 13.55 7.79 -0.75
CA ALA A 79 14.65 7.48 0.18
C ALA A 79 14.31 6.35 1.18
N LEU A 80 13.05 6.23 1.57
CA LEU A 80 12.52 5.26 2.53
C LEU A 80 11.77 4.10 1.88
N GLY A 81 11.51 4.09 0.57
CA GLY A 81 11.01 2.93 -0.16
C GLY A 81 11.85 1.66 0.12
N PRO A 82 13.19 1.79 0.25
CA PRO A 82 14.06 0.74 0.74
C PRO A 82 14.03 0.52 2.29
N GLN A 83 13.19 1.18 3.08
CA GLN A 83 13.13 0.99 4.54
C GLN A 83 11.71 0.70 5.05
N VAL A 84 10.68 1.01 4.27
CA VAL A 84 9.32 0.45 4.39
C VAL A 84 9.27 -1.03 3.90
N ARG A 85 10.45 -1.69 3.81
CA ARG A 85 10.74 -3.05 3.32
C ARG A 85 10.16 -4.21 4.16
N GLY A 86 9.35 -3.93 5.19
CA GLY A 86 8.45 -4.92 5.79
C GLY A 86 7.21 -5.23 4.93
N ALA A 87 6.87 -4.35 3.98
CA ALA A 87 5.72 -4.52 3.08
C ALA A 87 5.92 -5.60 2.01
N GLY A 88 7.17 -5.91 1.61
CA GLY A 88 7.43 -6.81 0.48
C GLY A 88 6.79 -8.19 0.61
N LEU A 89 6.77 -8.77 1.82
CA LEU A 89 6.10 -10.05 2.06
C LEU A 89 4.57 -9.93 1.95
N MET A 90 3.98 -8.88 2.54
CA MET A 90 2.53 -8.70 2.52
C MET A 90 2.01 -8.34 1.14
N THR A 91 2.72 -7.48 0.41
CA THR A 91 2.42 -7.13 -0.97
C THR A 91 2.50 -8.38 -1.84
N TRP A 92 3.56 -9.18 -1.70
CA TRP A 92 3.69 -10.45 -2.42
C TRP A 92 2.55 -11.42 -2.08
N LEU A 93 2.24 -11.63 -0.79
CA LEU A 93 1.14 -12.52 -0.36
C LEU A 93 -0.19 -12.10 -0.98
N ARG A 94 -0.55 -10.81 -0.93
CA ARG A 94 -1.80 -10.32 -1.52
C ARG A 94 -1.81 -10.45 -3.05
N ALA A 95 -0.70 -10.12 -3.70
CA ALA A 95 -0.59 -10.12 -5.14
C ALA A 95 -0.63 -11.55 -5.72
N ARG A 96 0.20 -12.45 -5.18
CA ARG A 96 0.55 -13.73 -5.84
C ARG A 96 0.04 -14.97 -5.12
N CYS A 97 -0.40 -14.86 -3.87
CA CYS A 97 -0.84 -16.00 -3.08
C CYS A 97 -2.36 -15.98 -2.84
N ASP A 98 -2.93 -17.17 -2.75
CA ASP A 98 -4.25 -17.42 -2.20
C ASP A 98 -4.09 -18.13 -0.85
N THR A 99 -4.74 -17.57 0.18
CA THR A 99 -4.75 -18.08 1.55
C THR A 99 -6.15 -18.46 2.02
N SER A 100 -7.12 -18.54 1.10
CA SER A 100 -8.52 -18.87 1.41
C SER A 100 -8.71 -20.33 1.83
N ASN A 101 -7.85 -21.24 1.36
CA ASN A 101 -7.90 -22.66 1.68
C ASN A 101 -6.94 -23.01 2.83
N PRO A 102 -7.43 -23.28 4.06
CA PRO A 102 -6.58 -23.60 5.21
C PRO A 102 -5.88 -24.97 5.08
N HIS A 103 -6.37 -25.85 4.20
CA HIS A 103 -5.79 -27.18 3.94
C HIS A 103 -4.77 -27.17 2.79
N ALA A 104 -4.57 -26.03 2.13
CA ALA A 104 -3.57 -25.91 1.07
C ALA A 104 -2.17 -26.25 1.62
N ARG A 105 -1.39 -26.96 0.81
CA ARG A 105 -0.01 -27.34 1.15
C ARG A 105 0.90 -27.04 -0.02
N THR A 106 1.74 -26.03 0.12
CA THR A 106 2.66 -25.61 -0.94
C THR A 106 4.11 -25.81 -0.52
N PRO A 107 4.99 -26.34 -1.39
CA PRO A 107 6.41 -26.48 -1.07
C PRO A 107 7.03 -25.13 -0.69
N ALA A 108 7.72 -25.07 0.43
CA ALA A 108 8.33 -23.84 0.94
C ALA A 108 9.38 -23.26 -0.04
N THR A 109 10.06 -24.13 -0.79
CA THR A 109 11.01 -23.71 -1.84
C THR A 109 10.32 -22.99 -2.99
N VAL A 110 9.15 -23.47 -3.42
CA VAL A 110 8.38 -22.85 -4.51
C VAL A 110 7.93 -21.45 -4.10
N LEU A 111 7.36 -21.31 -2.89
CA LEU A 111 6.96 -20.01 -2.34
C LEU A 111 8.14 -19.05 -2.25
N PHE A 112 9.29 -19.51 -1.76
CA PHE A 112 10.46 -18.65 -1.62
C PHE A 112 11.01 -18.19 -2.97
N ASN A 113 11.07 -19.08 -3.97
CA ASN A 113 11.56 -18.71 -5.30
C ASN A 113 10.64 -17.69 -5.98
N ASP A 114 9.32 -17.84 -5.84
CA ASP A 114 8.35 -16.88 -6.38
C ASP A 114 8.45 -15.51 -5.68
N TYR A 115 8.59 -15.53 -4.36
CA TYR A 115 8.84 -14.32 -3.57
C TYR A 115 10.12 -13.59 -4.01
N VAL A 116 11.22 -14.33 -4.20
CA VAL A 116 12.49 -13.76 -4.68
C VAL A 116 12.29 -13.07 -6.03
N ALA A 117 11.69 -13.76 -7.00
CA ALA A 117 11.44 -13.20 -8.33
C ALA A 117 10.58 -11.93 -8.26
N PHE A 118 9.55 -11.91 -7.41
CA PHE A 118 8.71 -10.73 -7.21
C PHE A 118 9.49 -9.56 -6.59
N ILE A 119 10.33 -9.81 -5.58
CA ILE A 119 11.10 -8.75 -4.94
C ILE A 119 12.20 -8.21 -5.87
N GLU A 120 12.81 -9.07 -6.69
CA GLU A 120 13.79 -8.65 -7.69
C GLU A 120 13.17 -7.75 -8.75
N SER A 121 11.95 -8.05 -9.24
CA SER A 121 11.25 -7.18 -10.20
C SER A 121 10.87 -5.82 -9.62
N GLU A 122 10.64 -5.75 -8.31
CA GLU A 122 10.29 -4.52 -7.59
C GLU A 122 11.54 -3.75 -7.07
N GLY A 123 12.76 -4.25 -7.31
CA GLY A 123 14.00 -3.64 -6.83
C GLY A 123 14.17 -3.67 -5.30
N GLY A 124 13.49 -4.60 -4.61
CA GLY A 124 13.53 -4.74 -3.17
C GLY A 124 14.71 -5.55 -2.65
N GLN A 125 14.85 -5.62 -1.31
CA GLN A 125 15.86 -6.47 -0.68
C GLN A 125 15.25 -7.83 -0.34
N ILE A 126 15.87 -8.89 -0.86
CA ILE A 126 15.48 -10.27 -0.57
C ILE A 126 15.86 -10.62 0.87
N MET A 127 14.90 -11.11 1.64
CA MET A 127 15.19 -11.68 2.95
C MET A 127 15.79 -13.09 2.85
N SER A 128 16.54 -13.50 3.87
CA SER A 128 17.05 -14.88 3.93
C SER A 128 15.89 -15.89 3.97
N ARG A 129 16.12 -17.10 3.47
CA ARG A 129 15.11 -18.17 3.46
C ARG A 129 14.59 -18.52 4.86
N ARG A 130 15.43 -18.35 5.90
CA ARG A 130 15.01 -18.51 7.31
C ARG A 130 14.07 -17.38 7.72
N ALA A 131 14.47 -16.13 7.51
CA ALA A 131 13.65 -14.96 7.83
C ALA A 131 12.29 -15.00 7.10
N PHE A 132 12.27 -15.44 5.84
CA PHE A 132 11.03 -15.69 5.09
C PHE A 132 10.13 -16.70 5.77
N GLY A 133 10.70 -17.83 6.20
CA GLY A 133 9.95 -18.85 6.91
C GLY A 133 9.39 -18.39 8.26
N ASP A 134 10.16 -17.60 9.00
CA ASP A 134 9.73 -17.02 10.28
C ASP A 134 8.61 -16.00 10.04
N ALA A 135 8.77 -15.12 9.05
CA ALA A 135 7.78 -14.11 8.70
C ALA A 135 6.46 -14.71 8.22
N LEU A 136 6.47 -15.77 7.40
CA LEU A 136 5.26 -16.51 7.04
C LEU A 136 4.55 -17.09 8.27
N SER A 137 5.31 -17.59 9.24
CA SER A 137 4.73 -18.17 10.46
C SER A 137 4.07 -17.08 11.32
N SER A 138 4.67 -15.89 11.40
CA SER A 138 4.06 -14.72 12.04
C SER A 138 2.78 -14.24 11.35
N GLN A 139 2.60 -14.53 10.05
CA GLN A 139 1.37 -14.27 9.30
C GLN A 139 0.33 -15.40 9.41
N GLY A 140 0.52 -16.37 10.31
CA GLY A 140 -0.41 -17.49 10.49
C GLY A 140 -0.30 -18.58 9.41
N LEU A 141 0.83 -18.66 8.70
CA LEU A 141 1.10 -19.69 7.68
C LEU A 141 2.15 -20.70 8.20
N PRO A 142 1.72 -21.67 9.04
CA PRO A 142 2.64 -22.55 9.75
C PRO A 142 3.33 -23.56 8.81
N PRO A 143 4.44 -24.18 9.26
CA PRO A 143 5.02 -25.33 8.59
C PRO A 143 4.01 -26.50 8.53
N ALA A 144 3.85 -27.11 7.36
CA ALA A 144 2.97 -28.26 7.14
C ALA A 144 3.75 -29.57 6.97
N GLY A 145 4.84 -29.73 7.73
CA GLY A 145 5.68 -30.93 7.69
C GLY A 145 6.53 -31.07 6.42
N LYS A 146 6.93 -32.31 6.12
CA LYS A 146 7.75 -32.69 4.96
C LYS A 146 7.06 -33.78 4.14
N ASN A 147 7.35 -33.87 2.85
CA ASN A 147 6.99 -35.05 2.05
C ASN A 147 8.03 -36.17 2.21
N ALA A 148 7.78 -37.32 1.57
CA ALA A 148 8.68 -38.48 1.58
C ALA A 148 10.09 -38.17 1.05
N ALA A 149 10.22 -37.18 0.15
CA ALA A 149 11.49 -36.69 -0.38
C ALA A 149 12.19 -35.65 0.52
N GLY A 150 11.64 -35.37 1.71
CA GLY A 150 12.21 -34.41 2.67
C GLY A 150 11.96 -32.93 2.36
N LEU A 151 11.19 -32.60 1.31
CA LEU A 151 10.82 -31.23 0.99
C LEU A 151 9.85 -30.68 2.03
N LYS A 152 10.14 -29.47 2.54
CA LYS A 152 9.31 -28.78 3.53
C LYS A 152 8.12 -28.09 2.87
N TYR A 153 6.96 -28.13 3.51
CA TYR A 153 5.72 -27.51 3.05
C TYR A 153 5.25 -26.40 4.00
N ARG A 154 4.44 -25.49 3.47
CA ARG A 154 3.69 -24.47 4.21
C ARG A 154 2.19 -24.75 4.09
N GLY A 155 1.48 -24.61 5.20
CA GLY A 155 0.04 -24.78 5.27
C GLY A 155 -0.70 -23.46 5.00
N GLY A 156 -1.91 -23.55 4.46
CA GLY A 156 -2.83 -22.42 4.33
C GLY A 156 -2.46 -21.40 3.24
N VAL A 157 -1.56 -21.74 2.32
CA VAL A 157 -1.14 -20.84 1.23
C VAL A 157 -0.81 -21.61 -0.04
N VAL A 158 -1.23 -21.08 -1.19
CA VAL A 158 -0.91 -21.56 -2.54
C VAL A 158 -0.66 -20.38 -3.47
N LEU A 159 0.17 -20.57 -4.51
CA LEU A 159 0.36 -19.53 -5.53
C LEU A 159 -0.86 -19.51 -6.46
N LYS A 160 -1.37 -18.32 -6.78
CA LYS A 160 -2.53 -18.15 -7.69
C LYS A 160 -2.29 -18.78 -9.06
N ALA A 161 -1.07 -18.67 -9.59
CA ALA A 161 -0.68 -19.28 -10.86
C ALA A 161 -0.91 -20.81 -10.89
N GLN A 162 -0.74 -21.50 -9.74
CA GLN A 162 -0.95 -22.95 -9.66
C GLN A 162 -2.44 -23.34 -9.66
N LEU A 163 -3.32 -22.44 -9.20
CA LEU A 163 -4.76 -22.66 -9.24
C LEU A 163 -5.32 -22.55 -10.66
N GLU A 164 -4.75 -21.64 -11.45
CA GLU A 164 -5.13 -21.43 -12.86
C GLU A 164 -4.78 -22.65 -13.72
N GLU A 165 -3.61 -23.26 -13.49
CA GLU A 165 -3.16 -24.48 -14.19
C GLU A 165 -4.01 -25.72 -13.88
N THR A 166 -4.64 -25.77 -12.70
CA THR A 166 -5.47 -26.93 -12.28
C THR A 166 -6.92 -26.81 -12.77
N SER A 167 -7.29 -25.64 -13.31
CA SER A 167 -8.65 -25.35 -13.80
C SER A 167 -8.80 -25.51 -15.32
N GLN A 168 -7.75 -25.96 -16.01
CA GLN A 168 -7.73 -26.32 -17.43
C GLN A 168 -7.72 -27.84 -17.60
#